data_AF-A0A535CXF7-F1
#
_entry.id   AF-A0A535CXF7-F1
#
_cell.length_a   1.000
_cell.length_b   1.000
_cell.length_c   1.000
_cell.angle_alpha   90.00
_cell.angle_beta   90.00
_cell.angle_gamma   90.00
#
_symmetry.space_group_name_H-M   'P 1'
#
loop_
_entity.id
_entity.type
_entity.pdbx_description
1 polymer ?
#
loop_
_entity_poly.entity_id
_entity_poly.type
_entity_poly.pdbx_seq_one_letter_code
_entity_poly.pdbx_strand_id
1 'polypeptide(L)'
;MPEPDPEATAHLAGCASCRRWRNRARDLRQLALAAVPAAPDPEPRWRRSLVARLPLPGGARTRLIRLGLIFAAAAEAVLTLPLQSPQLPDATHDWGASGVAFSFAFVLVAIRPERAPGAAPVAGAAGLLLVGIELLELSLGRGALLDLSGHLLVLGGSVLVWLLGRRPHPLGSNALPA
;
A
#
# COMPACT_ATOMS: atom_id res chain seq x y z
N MET A 1 15.02 -13.72 6.75
CA MET A 1 16.06 -13.71 5.70
C MET A 1 15.70 -14.81 4.72
N PRO A 2 15.66 -14.59 3.41
CA PRO A 2 15.39 -15.66 2.46
C PRO A 2 16.48 -16.73 2.57
N GLU A 3 16.07 -18.00 2.60
CA GLU A 3 16.97 -19.15 2.64
C GLU A 3 17.75 -19.25 1.31
N PRO A 4 19.06 -19.57 1.33
CA PRO A 4 19.83 -19.69 0.09
C PRO A 4 19.34 -20.85 -0.77
N ASP A 5 19.16 -20.59 -2.06
CA ASP A 5 18.80 -21.60 -3.05
C ASP A 5 19.81 -22.79 -3.03
N PRO A 6 19.33 -24.04 -2.86
CA PRO A 6 20.20 -25.22 -2.80
C PRO A 6 20.95 -25.48 -4.10
N GLU A 7 20.36 -25.16 -5.26
CA GLU A 7 21.00 -25.35 -6.57
C GLU A 7 22.19 -24.38 -6.73
N ALA A 8 21.97 -23.11 -6.38
CA ALA A 8 23.02 -22.11 -6.34
C ALA A 8 24.14 -22.49 -5.35
N THR A 9 23.79 -23.09 -4.20
CA THR A 9 24.75 -23.53 -3.20
C THR A 9 25.64 -24.67 -3.72
N ALA A 10 25.04 -25.67 -4.38
CA ALA A 10 25.77 -26.77 -5.00
C ALA A 10 26.71 -26.27 -6.12
N HIS A 11 26.24 -25.38 -6.99
CA HIS A 11 27.08 -24.78 -8.03
C HIS A 11 28.27 -24.00 -7.45
N LEU A 12 28.06 -23.25 -6.38
CA LEU A 12 29.12 -22.49 -5.72
C LEU A 12 30.13 -23.39 -5.00
N ALA A 13 29.78 -24.63 -4.65
CA ALA A 13 30.75 -25.61 -4.17
C ALA A 13 31.70 -26.08 -5.29
N GLY A 14 31.19 -26.25 -6.51
CA GLY A 14 31.98 -26.70 -7.67
C GLY A 14 32.77 -25.60 -8.39
N CYS A 15 32.29 -24.36 -8.42
CA CYS A 15 32.81 -23.34 -9.33
C CYS A 15 33.64 -22.24 -8.64
N ALA A 16 34.97 -22.25 -8.83
CA ALA A 16 35.88 -21.28 -8.23
C ALA A 16 35.71 -19.84 -8.76
N SER A 17 35.37 -19.65 -10.03
CA SER A 17 35.11 -18.32 -10.61
C SER A 17 33.87 -17.68 -10.02
N CYS A 18 32.78 -18.43 -9.87
CA CYS A 18 31.54 -17.96 -9.25
C CYS A 18 31.75 -17.60 -7.77
N ARG A 19 32.55 -18.38 -7.02
CA ARG A 19 32.95 -18.01 -5.65
C ARG A 19 33.70 -16.68 -5.61
N ARG A 20 34.68 -16.49 -6.49
CA ARG A 20 35.45 -15.23 -6.57
C ARG A 20 34.59 -14.03 -6.93
N TRP A 21 33.65 -14.20 -7.87
CA TRP A 21 32.69 -13.15 -8.20
C TRP A 21 31.79 -12.79 -7.01
N ARG A 22 31.21 -13.80 -6.34
CA ARG A 22 30.32 -13.59 -5.18
C ARG A 22 31.03 -12.87 -4.04
N ASN A 23 32.28 -13.23 -3.76
CA ASN A 23 33.07 -12.57 -2.72
C ASN A 23 33.32 -11.10 -3.09
N ARG A 24 33.78 -10.80 -4.32
CA ARG A 24 33.92 -9.42 -4.79
C ARG A 24 32.63 -8.61 -4.71
N ALA A 25 31.50 -9.21 -5.06
CA ALA A 25 30.20 -8.54 -4.95
C ALA A 25 29.82 -8.23 -3.49
N ARG A 26 30.14 -9.12 -2.54
CA ARG A 26 29.97 -8.86 -1.10
C ARG A 26 30.90 -7.77 -0.61
N ASP A 27 32.16 -7.82 -1.01
CA ASP A 27 33.16 -6.82 -0.61
C ASP A 27 32.76 -5.42 -1.12
N LEU A 28 32.35 -5.32 -2.40
CA LEU A 28 31.83 -4.08 -2.97
C LEU A 28 30.56 -3.60 -2.25
N ARG A 29 29.66 -4.51 -1.88
CA ARG A 29 28.46 -4.15 -1.10
C ARG A 29 28.84 -3.62 0.28
N GLN A 30 29.79 -4.24 0.97
CA GLN A 30 30.26 -3.80 2.29
C GLN A 30 30.94 -2.44 2.19
N LEU A 31 31.80 -2.24 1.18
CA LEU A 31 32.42 -0.95 0.91
C LEU A 31 31.37 0.11 0.58
N ALA A 32 30.37 -0.20 -0.24
CA ALA A 32 29.29 0.73 -0.55
C ALA A 32 28.49 1.12 0.69
N LEU A 33 28.20 0.16 1.59
CA LEU A 33 27.49 0.42 2.85
C LEU A 33 28.34 1.22 3.84
N ALA A 34 29.64 0.94 3.93
CA ALA A 34 30.58 1.68 4.78
C ALA A 34 30.89 3.08 4.23
N ALA A 35 30.83 3.26 2.91
CA ALA A 35 31.03 4.53 2.22
C ALA A 35 29.76 5.41 2.22
N VAL A 36 28.64 4.93 2.76
CA VAL A 36 27.55 5.82 3.18
C VAL A 36 28.02 6.48 4.47
N PRO A 37 28.48 7.75 4.46
CA PRO A 37 28.74 8.43 5.72
C PRO A 37 27.45 8.35 6.54
N ALA A 38 27.57 8.04 7.84
CA ALA A 38 26.46 8.20 8.76
C ALA A 38 25.94 9.62 8.56
N ALA A 39 24.83 9.76 7.82
CA ALA A 39 24.29 11.06 7.52
C ALA A 39 24.05 11.69 8.91
N PRO A 40 24.66 12.85 9.22
CA PRO A 40 24.36 13.52 10.48
C PRO A 40 22.84 13.60 10.54
N ASP A 41 22.25 13.09 11.63
CA ASP A 41 20.79 13.08 11.78
C ASP A 41 20.32 14.49 11.40
N PRO A 42 19.59 14.66 10.29
CA PRO A 42 19.40 15.99 9.77
C PRO A 42 18.63 16.72 10.85
N GLU A 43 19.30 17.74 11.39
CA GLU A 43 18.81 18.57 12.46
C GLU A 43 17.33 18.89 12.19
N PRO A 44 16.42 18.85 13.17
CA PRO A 44 14.98 18.97 12.91
C PRO A 44 14.59 20.17 12.03
N ARG A 45 15.43 21.21 12.02
CA ARG A 45 15.36 22.39 11.16
C ARG A 45 15.64 22.08 9.67
N TRP A 46 16.64 21.25 9.37
CA TRP A 46 16.95 20.79 8.01
C TRP A 46 15.87 19.87 7.47
N ARG A 47 15.35 18.93 8.29
CA ARG A 47 14.20 18.11 7.89
C ARG A 47 12.98 18.98 7.54
N ARG A 48 12.68 19.99 8.38
CA ARG A 48 11.59 20.94 8.11
C ARG A 48 11.84 21.79 6.86
N SER A 49 13.07 22.23 6.61
CA SER A 49 13.40 23.02 5.42
C SER A 49 13.34 22.18 4.14
N LEU A 50 13.71 20.90 4.20
CA LEU A 50 13.58 19.96 3.10
C LEU A 50 12.10 19.67 2.81
N VAL A 51 11.28 19.40 3.85
CA VAL A 51 9.83 19.21 3.72
C VAL A 51 9.13 20.47 3.20
N ALA A 52 9.56 21.66 3.61
CA ALA A 52 9.01 22.92 3.12
C ALA A 52 9.41 23.24 1.67
N ARG A 53 10.52 22.68 1.18
CA ARG A 53 11.02 22.84 -0.20
C ARG A 53 10.58 21.72 -1.13
N LEU A 54 10.18 20.57 -0.59
CA LEU A 54 9.49 19.55 -1.36
C LEU A 54 8.17 20.17 -1.82
N PRO A 55 7.85 20.12 -3.14
CA PRO A 55 6.55 20.56 -3.60
C PRO A 55 5.52 19.76 -2.82
N LEU A 56 4.79 20.44 -1.93
CA LEU A 56 3.70 19.82 -1.19
C LEU A 56 2.84 19.11 -2.23
N PRO A 57 2.59 17.79 -2.12
CA PRO A 57 1.81 17.06 -3.10
C PRO A 57 0.33 17.46 -2.93
N GLY A 58 -0.01 18.71 -3.20
CA GLY A 58 -1.17 19.39 -2.61
C GLY A 58 -2.06 20.10 -3.61
N GLY A 59 -1.97 19.76 -4.90
CA GLY A 59 -2.91 20.27 -5.89
C GLY A 59 -4.36 19.90 -5.53
N ALA A 60 -5.34 20.69 -6.01
CA ALA A 60 -6.77 20.48 -5.73
C ALA A 60 -7.22 19.02 -5.94
N ARG A 61 -6.72 18.36 -6.99
CA ARG A 61 -6.97 16.92 -7.25
C ARG A 61 -6.56 16.02 -6.08
N THR A 62 -5.43 16.29 -5.43
CA THR A 62 -4.96 15.51 -4.28
C THR A 62 -5.92 15.67 -3.12
N ARG A 63 -6.31 16.91 -2.84
CA ARG A 63 -7.25 17.22 -1.77
C ARG A 63 -8.58 16.54 -2.02
N LEU A 64 -9.09 16.55 -3.25
CA LEU A 64 -10.30 15.84 -3.65
C LEU A 64 -10.20 14.33 -3.45
N ILE A 65 -9.11 13.69 -3.90
CA ILE A 65 -8.91 12.24 -3.69
C ILE A 65 -8.89 11.89 -2.20
N ARG A 66 -8.20 12.70 -1.39
CA ARG A 66 -8.15 12.50 0.07
C ARG A 66 -9.52 12.66 0.70
N LEU A 67 -10.29 13.68 0.33
CA LEU A 67 -11.66 13.86 0.79
C LEU A 67 -12.55 12.69 0.37
N GLY A 68 -12.39 12.18 -0.86
CA GLY A 68 -13.08 10.98 -1.33
C GLY A 68 -12.74 9.74 -0.50
N LEU A 69 -11.48 9.55 -0.10
CA LEU A 69 -11.08 8.46 0.80
C LEU A 69 -11.69 8.60 2.19
N ILE A 70 -11.74 9.82 2.74
CA ILE A 70 -12.39 10.07 4.03
C ILE A 70 -13.89 9.82 3.94
N PHE A 71 -14.53 10.22 2.85
CA PHE A 71 -15.94 9.94 2.61
C PHE A 71 -16.20 8.43 2.51
N ALA A 72 -15.42 7.71 1.71
CA ALA A 72 -15.53 6.25 1.57
C ALA A 72 -15.34 5.56 2.93
N ALA A 73 -14.35 5.97 3.72
CA ALA A 73 -14.14 5.44 5.06
C ALA A 73 -15.32 5.72 6.01
N ALA A 74 -15.88 6.93 5.97
CA ALA A 74 -16.99 7.30 6.83
C ALA A 74 -18.27 6.54 6.45
N ALA A 75 -18.58 6.44 5.16
CA ALA A 75 -19.75 5.71 4.69
C ALA A 75 -19.61 4.19 4.97
N GLU A 76 -18.42 3.62 4.79
CA GLU A 76 -18.15 2.20 5.09
C GLU A 76 -18.30 1.92 6.58
N ALA A 77 -17.75 2.79 7.43
CA ALA A 77 -17.91 2.70 8.87
C ALA A 77 -19.39 2.77 9.29
N VAL A 78 -20.18 3.66 8.69
CA VAL A 78 -21.62 3.77 8.98
C VAL A 78 -22.38 2.51 8.56
N LEU A 79 -22.06 1.94 7.39
CA LEU A 79 -22.70 0.71 6.90
C LEU A 79 -22.34 -0.52 7.76
N THR A 80 -21.11 -0.57 8.26
CA THR A 80 -20.59 -1.75 9.01
C THR A 80 -20.77 -1.66 10.52
N LEU A 81 -21.08 -0.48 11.07
CA LEU A 81 -21.27 -0.29 12.52
C LEU A 81 -22.41 -1.15 13.10
N PRO A 82 -23.59 -1.29 12.45
CA PRO A 82 -24.65 -2.15 12.96
C PRO A 82 -24.26 -3.63 13.02
N LEU A 83 -23.32 -4.06 12.17
CA LEU A 83 -22.83 -5.45 12.13
C LEU A 83 -21.96 -5.81 13.35
N GLN A 84 -21.63 -4.82 14.19
CA GLN A 84 -20.91 -5.03 15.45
C GLN A 84 -21.84 -5.38 16.62
N SER A 85 -23.14 -5.51 16.37
CA SER A 85 -24.14 -5.79 17.40
C SER A 85 -23.95 -7.20 17.97
N PRO A 86 -23.79 -7.39 19.29
CA PRO A 86 -23.52 -8.69 19.91
C PRO A 86 -24.67 -9.72 19.77
N GLN A 87 -25.81 -9.31 19.22
CA GLN A 87 -26.97 -10.14 18.95
C GLN A 87 -26.89 -10.82 17.56
N LEU A 88 -25.90 -10.47 16.74
CA LEU A 88 -25.72 -11.04 15.42
C LEU A 88 -24.85 -12.30 15.47
N PRO A 89 -24.97 -13.20 14.47
CA PRO A 89 -24.10 -14.37 14.37
C PRO A 89 -22.63 -13.98 14.19
N ASP A 90 -21.71 -14.78 14.74
CA ASP A 90 -20.24 -14.58 14.68
C ASP A 90 -19.72 -14.28 13.27
N ALA A 91 -20.21 -15.01 12.25
CA ALA A 91 -19.82 -14.75 10.87
C ALA A 91 -20.05 -13.28 10.47
N THR A 92 -21.16 -12.67 10.89
CA THR A 92 -21.52 -11.26 10.61
C THR A 92 -20.54 -10.28 11.24
N HIS A 93 -19.98 -10.64 12.41
CA HIS A 93 -18.95 -9.84 13.05
C HIS A 93 -17.66 -9.82 12.24
N ASP A 94 -17.24 -10.96 11.68
CA ASP A 94 -16.06 -11.02 10.80
C ASP A 94 -16.23 -10.12 9.57
N TRP A 95 -17.42 -10.15 8.95
CA TRP A 95 -17.77 -9.25 7.84
C TRP A 95 -17.71 -7.78 8.27
N GLY A 96 -18.36 -7.41 9.36
CA GLY A 96 -18.35 -6.04 9.87
C GLY A 96 -16.93 -5.56 10.22
N ALA A 97 -16.13 -6.40 10.88
CA ALA A 97 -14.75 -6.09 11.25
C ALA A 97 -13.87 -5.83 10.01
N SER A 98 -14.11 -6.55 8.92
CA SER A 98 -13.39 -6.33 7.66
C SER A 98 -13.67 -4.94 7.07
N GLY A 99 -14.94 -4.49 7.06
CA GLY A 99 -15.31 -3.15 6.59
C GLY A 99 -14.74 -2.03 7.48
N VAL A 100 -14.72 -2.23 8.79
CA VAL A 100 -14.02 -1.33 9.73
C VAL A 100 -12.52 -1.27 9.40
N ALA A 101 -11.87 -2.40 9.14
CA ALA A 101 -10.46 -2.43 8.75
C ALA A 101 -10.18 -1.64 7.46
N PHE A 102 -11.04 -1.76 6.44
CA PHE A 102 -10.94 -0.94 5.22
C PHE A 102 -11.14 0.55 5.50
N SER A 103 -12.08 0.90 6.37
CA SER A 103 -12.30 2.29 6.81
C SER A 103 -11.02 2.88 7.41
N PHE A 104 -10.37 2.15 8.32
CA PHE A 104 -9.08 2.56 8.88
C PHE A 104 -7.97 2.65 7.83
N ALA A 105 -7.90 1.69 6.90
CA ALA A 105 -6.92 1.69 5.83
C ALA A 105 -7.05 2.93 4.93
N PHE A 106 -8.28 3.30 4.55
CA PHE A 106 -8.55 4.50 3.74
C PHE A 106 -8.22 5.79 4.48
N VAL A 107 -8.56 5.91 5.77
CA VAL A 107 -8.13 7.05 6.60
C VAL A 107 -6.60 7.12 6.68
N LEU A 108 -5.94 5.99 6.90
CA LEU A 108 -4.48 5.94 6.99
C LEU A 108 -3.80 6.40 5.70
N VAL A 109 -4.30 5.96 4.55
CA VAL A 109 -3.79 6.38 3.23
C VAL A 109 -4.13 7.85 2.95
N ALA A 110 -5.30 8.33 3.38
CA ALA A 110 -5.66 9.73 3.26
C ALA A 110 -4.76 10.64 4.12
N ILE A 111 -4.30 10.18 5.28
CA ILE A 111 -3.35 10.91 6.13
C ILE A 111 -1.91 10.77 5.59
N ARG A 112 -1.53 9.57 5.15
CA ARG A 112 -0.19 9.19 4.68
C ARG A 112 -0.23 8.68 3.23
N PRO A 113 -0.36 9.58 2.24
CA PRO A 113 -0.45 9.21 0.82
C PRO A 113 0.75 8.43 0.31
N GLU A 114 1.91 8.54 0.98
CA GLU A 114 3.11 7.74 0.71
C GLU A 114 2.89 6.23 0.81
N ARG A 115 1.85 5.78 1.53
CA ARG A 115 1.48 4.34 1.63
C ARG A 115 0.61 3.84 0.49
N ALA A 116 0.09 4.74 -0.34
CA ALA A 116 -0.84 4.38 -1.41
C ALA A 116 -0.30 3.33 -2.39
N PRO A 117 0.98 3.36 -2.85
CA PRO A 117 1.51 2.35 -3.76
C PRO A 117 1.51 0.93 -3.16
N GLY A 118 1.80 0.81 -1.85
CA GLY A 118 1.80 -0.48 -1.16
C GLY A 118 0.39 -0.98 -0.83
N ALA A 119 -0.53 -0.06 -0.52
CA ALA A 119 -1.92 -0.41 -0.21
C ALA A 119 -2.76 -0.71 -1.47
N ALA A 120 -2.46 -0.08 -2.61
CA ALA A 120 -3.23 -0.19 -3.84
C ALA A 120 -3.46 -1.63 -4.35
N PRO A 121 -2.45 -2.52 -4.46
CA PRO A 121 -2.68 -3.87 -4.97
C PRO A 121 -3.54 -4.70 -4.02
N VAL A 122 -3.33 -4.56 -2.71
CA VAL A 122 -4.08 -5.31 -1.69
C VAL A 122 -5.54 -4.85 -1.65
N ALA A 123 -5.76 -3.54 -1.55
CA ALA A 123 -7.10 -2.96 -1.52
C ALA A 123 -7.85 -3.23 -2.84
N GLY A 124 -7.18 -3.06 -3.98
CA GLY A 124 -7.75 -3.34 -5.29
C GLY A 124 -8.17 -4.80 -5.48
N ALA A 125 -7.31 -5.75 -5.10
CA ALA A 125 -7.65 -7.17 -5.16
C ALA A 125 -8.84 -7.51 -4.26
N ALA A 126 -8.87 -6.99 -3.03
CA ALA A 126 -9.98 -7.21 -2.11
C ALA A 126 -11.29 -6.62 -2.64
N GLY A 127 -11.29 -5.35 -3.08
CA GLY A 127 -12.49 -4.71 -3.62
C GLY A 127 -13.04 -5.42 -4.87
N LEU A 128 -12.16 -5.89 -5.77
CA LEU A 128 -12.58 -6.66 -6.95
C LEU A 128 -13.19 -8.01 -6.56
N LEU A 129 -12.58 -8.71 -5.60
CA LEU A 129 -13.06 -10.01 -5.15
C LEU A 129 -14.41 -9.89 -4.45
N LEU A 130 -14.57 -8.91 -3.55
CA LEU A 130 -15.82 -8.65 -2.83
C LEU A 130 -16.97 -8.34 -3.79
N VAL A 131 -16.75 -7.43 -4.74
CA VAL A 131 -17.76 -7.10 -5.76
C VAL A 131 -18.05 -8.30 -6.65
N GLY A 132 -17.03 -9.06 -7.06
CA GLY A 132 -17.21 -10.25 -7.91
C GLY A 132 -18.03 -11.34 -7.22
N ILE A 133 -17.76 -11.62 -5.95
CA ILE A 133 -18.53 -12.59 -5.15
C ILE A 133 -19.98 -12.12 -4.99
N GLU A 134 -20.21 -10.86 -4.67
CA GLU A 134 -21.58 -10.34 -4.48
C GLU A 134 -22.38 -10.33 -5.79
N LEU A 135 -21.75 -10.00 -6.91
CA LEU A 135 -22.40 -10.10 -8.22
C LEU A 135 -22.78 -11.54 -8.55
N LEU A 136 -21.95 -12.52 -8.17
CA LEU A 136 -22.28 -13.93 -8.31
C LEU A 136 -23.47 -14.31 -7.42
N GLU A 137 -23.47 -13.92 -6.14
CA GLU A 137 -24.59 -14.20 -5.23
C GLU A 137 -25.91 -13.54 -5.68
N LEU A 138 -25.85 -12.31 -6.20
CA LEU A 138 -26.99 -11.64 -6.82
C LEU A 138 -27.50 -12.39 -8.06
N SER A 139 -26.59 -12.90 -8.91
CA SER A 139 -26.98 -13.70 -10.07
C SER A 139 -27.64 -15.04 -9.70
N LEU A 140 -27.35 -15.54 -8.50
CA LEU A 140 -27.94 -16.74 -7.92
C LEU A 140 -29.20 -16.46 -7.08
N GLY A 141 -29.61 -15.18 -6.98
CA GLY A 141 -30.80 -14.76 -6.22
C GLY A 141 -30.63 -14.80 -4.69
N ARG A 142 -29.38 -14.83 -4.20
CA ARG A 142 -29.04 -14.97 -2.78
C ARG A 142 -28.42 -13.70 -2.16
N GLY A 143 -27.97 -12.76 -2.99
CA GLY A 143 -27.34 -11.51 -2.55
C GLY A 143 -28.32 -10.36 -2.29
N ALA A 144 -27.82 -9.29 -1.69
CA ALA A 144 -28.58 -8.06 -1.42
C ALA A 144 -27.89 -6.85 -2.05
N LEU A 145 -28.68 -5.94 -2.64
CA LEU A 145 -28.15 -4.70 -3.21
C LEU A 145 -27.46 -3.81 -2.16
N LEU A 146 -27.87 -3.92 -0.90
CA LEU A 146 -27.26 -3.21 0.19
C LEU A 146 -25.83 -3.70 0.45
N ASP A 147 -25.60 -5.02 0.39
CA ASP A 147 -24.28 -5.61 0.59
C ASP A 147 -23.33 -5.23 -0.55
N LEU A 148 -23.85 -5.23 -1.79
CA LEU A 148 -23.12 -4.72 -2.96
C LEU A 148 -22.68 -3.27 -2.78
N SER A 149 -23.50 -2.43 -2.14
CA SER A 149 -23.16 -1.02 -1.96
C SER A 149 -21.92 -0.79 -1.09
N GLY A 150 -21.73 -1.59 -0.02
CA GLY A 150 -20.52 -1.56 0.80
C GLY A 150 -19.30 -2.05 0.00
N HIS A 151 -19.43 -3.16 -0.72
CA HIS A 151 -18.35 -3.68 -1.57
C HIS A 151 -17.92 -2.68 -2.67
N LEU A 152 -18.88 -1.97 -3.27
CA LEU A 152 -18.59 -0.89 -4.23
C LEU A 152 -17.86 0.28 -3.59
N LEU A 153 -18.14 0.58 -2.33
CA LEU A 153 -17.46 1.63 -1.58
C LEU A 153 -15.99 1.26 -1.32
N VAL A 154 -15.73 0.01 -0.96
CA VAL A 154 -14.37 -0.55 -0.84
C VAL A 154 -13.63 -0.51 -2.18
N LEU A 155 -14.29 -0.93 -3.27
CA LEU A 155 -13.70 -0.87 -4.61
C LEU A 155 -13.40 0.57 -5.05
N GLY A 156 -14.34 1.50 -4.82
CA GLY A 156 -14.18 2.92 -5.11
C GLY A 156 -13.03 3.54 -4.31
N GLY A 157 -12.96 3.26 -3.00
CA GLY A 157 -11.85 3.66 -2.14
C GLY A 157 -10.51 3.11 -2.66
N SER A 158 -10.48 1.86 -3.11
CA SER A 158 -9.29 1.23 -3.68
C SER A 158 -8.81 1.89 -4.97
N VAL A 159 -9.75 2.31 -5.84
CA VAL A 159 -9.43 3.11 -7.04
C VAL A 159 -8.84 4.46 -6.64
N LEU A 160 -9.37 5.12 -5.61
CA LEU A 160 -8.81 6.37 -5.09
C LEU A 160 -7.40 6.19 -4.53
N VAL A 161 -7.13 5.10 -3.79
CA VAL A 161 -5.80 4.73 -3.31
C VAL A 161 -4.85 4.56 -4.50
N TRP A 162 -5.26 3.83 -5.53
CA TRP A 162 -4.45 3.63 -6.73
C TRP A 162 -4.16 4.94 -7.48
N LEU A 163 -5.16 5.82 -7.64
CA LEU A 163 -4.99 7.14 -8.25
C LEU A 163 -4.02 8.00 -7.44
N LEU A 164 -4.02 7.86 -6.12
CA LEU A 164 -3.12 8.56 -5.22
C LEU A 164 -1.67 8.05 -5.35
N GLY A 165 -1.49 6.73 -5.52
CA GLY A 165 -0.20 6.05 -5.67
C GLY A 165 0.45 6.18 -7.04
N ARG A 166 -0.32 6.47 -8.10
CA ARG A 166 0.15 6.62 -9.50
C ARG A 166 0.97 7.89 -9.79
N ARG A 167 1.41 8.63 -8.77
CA ARG A 167 2.18 9.86 -9.01
C ARG A 167 3.57 9.51 -9.53
N PRO A 168 4.01 10.11 -10.64
CA PRO A 168 5.38 9.94 -11.10
C PRO A 168 6.34 10.47 -10.02
N HIS A 169 7.32 9.65 -9.64
CA HIS A 169 8.41 10.08 -8.76
C HIS A 169 9.18 11.21 -9.48
N PRO A 170 9.31 12.41 -8.89
CA PRO A 170 9.93 13.57 -9.54
C PRO A 170 11.45 13.47 -9.78
N LEU A 171 12.07 12.29 -9.59
CA LEU A 171 13.52 12.09 -9.67
C LEU A 171 14.00 11.41 -10.97
N GLY A 172 13.14 11.25 -11.97
CA GLY A 172 13.44 10.50 -13.21
C GLY A 172 13.90 11.29 -14.42
N SER A 173 13.96 12.63 -14.38
CA SER A 173 14.35 13.43 -15.54
C SER A 173 15.20 14.63 -15.14
N ASN A 174 16.47 14.60 -15.53
CA ASN A 174 17.43 15.73 -15.61
C ASN A 174 18.06 16.21 -14.30
N ALA A 175 19.01 15.43 -13.77
CA ALA A 175 20.09 15.96 -12.93
C ALA A 175 21.40 15.19 -13.15
N LEU A 176 21.89 15.19 -14.40
CA LEU A 176 23.31 15.00 -14.67
C LEU A 176 23.78 16.29 -15.38
N PRO A 177 24.58 17.16 -14.72
CA PRO A 177 25.30 18.19 -15.45
C PRO A 177 26.32 17.51 -16.37
N ALA A 178 26.35 17.97 -17.62
CA ALA A 178 27.38 17.63 -18.60
C ALA A 178 28.76 18.16 -18.17
#